data_AF-A0A927GCF5-F1
#
_entry.id   AF-A0A927GCF5-F1
#
_cell.length_a   1.000
_cell.length_b   1.000
_cell.length_c   1.000
_cell.angle_alpha   90.00
_cell.angle_beta   90.00
_cell.angle_gamma   90.00
#
_symmetry.space_group_name_H-M   'P 1'
#
loop_
_entity.id
_entity.type
_entity.pdbx_description
1 polymer ?
#
loop_
_entity_poly.entity_id
_entity_poly.type
_entity_poly.pdbx_seq_one_letter_code
_entity_poly.pdbx_strand_id
1 'polypeptide(L)'
;MENNHTNTIDYVRKQPVWAFCLLSFFTGGLYTIYWFFRGWRFLRDLYDLDVYPFWRAVFSIFFVHTFMDYINDIAVEKGHPGSQTNGYASGFVVVAIVQRFSARVVPMQYAALPLLLMPFLFLIPTVKQLNYIYEQDHPNAYLPSFSAAEAFILLLGAAVVVLGAIGTLMGEIH
;
A
#
# COMPACT_ATOMS: atom_id res chain seq x y z
N MET A 1 14.00 18.14 -23.54
CA MET A 1 12.82 17.79 -22.71
C MET A 1 13.23 16.71 -21.71
N GLU A 2 14.28 16.93 -20.92
CA GLU A 2 15.07 15.84 -20.30
C GLU A 2 15.06 15.83 -18.76
N ASN A 3 14.16 16.58 -18.11
CA ASN A 3 14.17 16.78 -16.65
C ASN A 3 12.94 16.22 -15.89
N ASN A 4 11.95 15.63 -16.58
CA ASN A 4 10.75 15.09 -15.91
C ASN A 4 10.90 13.62 -15.48
N HIS A 5 11.71 12.83 -16.20
CA HIS A 5 11.88 11.41 -15.89
C HIS A 5 12.66 11.16 -14.60
N THR A 6 13.66 11.98 -14.26
CA THR A 6 14.43 11.83 -13.01
C THR A 6 13.57 12.10 -11.76
N ASN A 7 12.71 13.12 -11.80
CA ASN A 7 11.81 13.46 -10.70
C ASN A 7 10.68 12.45 -10.51
N THR A 8 10.16 11.84 -11.57
CA THR A 8 9.09 10.83 -11.45
C THR A 8 9.58 9.53 -10.81
N ILE A 9 10.86 9.21 -10.99
CA ILE A 9 11.43 7.96 -10.51
C ILE A 9 11.76 8.00 -9.01
N ASP A 10 12.02 9.19 -8.44
CA ASP A 10 12.12 9.37 -6.98
C ASP A 10 10.84 8.94 -6.22
N TYR A 11 9.67 9.00 -6.86
CA TYR A 11 8.41 8.62 -6.22
C TYR A 11 8.21 7.11 -6.10
N VAL A 12 8.75 6.33 -7.05
CA VAL A 12 8.62 4.87 -7.09
C VAL A 12 9.82 4.25 -6.38
N ARG A 13 10.12 4.65 -5.15
CA ARG A 13 11.22 4.01 -4.42
C ARG A 13 10.97 2.49 -4.34
N LYS A 14 11.96 1.69 -4.74
CA LYS A 14 11.94 0.23 -4.58
C LYS A 14 11.50 -0.13 -3.17
N GLN A 15 10.38 -0.85 -3.07
CA GLN A 15 9.75 -1.17 -1.81
C GLN A 15 9.66 -2.68 -1.65
N PRO A 16 10.43 -3.28 -0.73
CA PRO A 16 10.33 -4.71 -0.48
C PRO A 16 8.90 -5.09 -0.08
N VAL A 17 8.41 -6.19 -0.64
CA VAL A 17 7.04 -6.67 -0.36
C VAL A 17 6.85 -6.93 1.14
N TRP A 18 7.87 -7.49 1.81
CA TRP A 18 7.82 -7.74 3.25
C TRP A 18 7.71 -6.44 4.05
N ALA A 19 8.47 -5.40 3.66
CA ALA A 19 8.45 -4.10 4.35
C ALA A 19 7.10 -3.40 4.16
N PHE A 20 6.55 -3.47 2.95
CA PHE A 20 5.18 -3.00 2.66
C PHE A 20 4.15 -3.68 3.56
N CYS A 21 4.18 -5.01 3.64
CA CYS A 21 3.24 -5.77 4.46
C CYS A 21 3.35 -5.42 5.95
N LEU A 22 4.57 -5.33 6.49
CA LEU A 22 4.78 -4.96 7.89
C LEU A 22 4.28 -3.54 8.19
N LEU A 23 4.65 -2.56 7.36
CA LEU A 23 4.20 -1.18 7.53
C LEU A 23 2.68 -1.06 7.41
N SER A 24 2.07 -1.77 6.45
CA SER A 24 0.62 -1.77 6.26
C SER A 24 -0.11 -2.38 7.45
N PHE A 25 0.42 -3.46 8.01
CA PHE A 25 -0.13 -4.13 9.19
C PHE A 25 -0.01 -3.27 10.45
N PHE A 26 1.21 -2.84 10.79
CA PHE A 26 1.47 -2.10 12.03
C PHE A 26 0.88 -0.69 12.06
N THR A 27 0.58 -0.11 10.90
CA THR A 27 -0.11 1.19 10.82
C THR A 27 -1.63 1.07 10.66
N GLY A 28 -2.18 -0.14 10.71
CA GLY A 28 -3.63 -0.36 10.54
C GLY A 28 -4.16 0.11 9.17
N GLY A 29 -3.32 0.07 8.13
CA GLY A 29 -3.68 0.50 6.78
C GLY A 29 -3.42 1.98 6.46
N LEU A 30 -2.96 2.80 7.41
CA LEU A 30 -2.55 4.19 7.10
C LEU A 30 -1.39 4.23 6.10
N TYR A 31 -0.43 3.32 6.25
CA TYR A 31 0.67 3.20 5.29
C TYR A 31 0.17 2.82 3.89
N THR A 32 -0.89 2.00 3.79
CA THR A 32 -1.50 1.65 2.50
C THR A 32 -2.03 2.90 1.79
N ILE A 33 -2.64 3.84 2.52
CA ILE A 33 -3.11 5.11 1.97
C ILE A 33 -1.92 5.94 1.48
N TYR A 34 -0.86 6.06 2.29
CA TYR A 34 0.37 6.74 1.88
C TYR A 34 1.00 6.12 0.62
N TRP A 35 1.00 4.79 0.52
CA TRP A 35 1.49 4.07 -0.65
C TRP A 35 0.65 4.37 -1.90
N PHE A 36 -0.67 4.36 -1.80
CA PHE A 36 -1.55 4.79 -2.91
C PHE A 36 -1.30 6.25 -3.30
N PHE A 37 -1.07 7.15 -2.35
CA PHE A 37 -0.78 8.56 -2.65
C PHE A 37 0.47 8.68 -3.51
N ARG A 38 1.55 7.98 -3.15
CA ARG A 38 2.78 7.96 -3.96
C ARG A 38 2.54 7.39 -5.35
N GLY A 39 1.82 6.27 -5.45
CA GLY A 39 1.49 5.66 -6.73
C GLY A 39 0.67 6.60 -7.63
N TRP A 40 -0.37 7.23 -7.10
CA TRP A 40 -1.17 8.19 -7.86
C TRP A 40 -0.40 9.44 -8.25
N ARG A 41 0.54 9.90 -7.42
CA ARG A 41 1.42 11.01 -7.73
C ARG A 41 2.37 10.65 -8.88
N PHE A 42 2.92 9.44 -8.86
CA PHE A 42 3.71 8.90 -9.97
C PHE A 42 2.91 8.88 -11.27
N LEU A 43 1.69 8.32 -11.27
CA LEU A 43 0.83 8.28 -12.46
C LEU A 43 0.44 9.68 -12.95
N ARG A 44 0.13 10.58 -12.03
CA ARG A 44 -0.20 11.98 -12.35
C ARG A 44 0.95 12.64 -13.10
N ASP A 45 2.17 12.51 -12.60
CA ASP A 45 3.33 13.17 -13.17
C ASP A 45 3.81 12.45 -14.46
N LEU A 46 3.59 11.13 -14.59
CA LEU A 46 3.93 10.36 -15.78
C LEU A 46 2.99 10.64 -16.97
N TYR A 47 1.69 10.72 -16.71
CA TYR A 47 0.65 10.88 -17.74
C TYR A 47 0.05 12.30 -17.78
N ASP A 48 0.60 13.25 -17.03
CA ASP A 48 0.09 14.62 -16.88
C ASP A 48 -1.42 14.67 -16.56
N LEU A 49 -1.86 13.78 -15.65
CA LEU A 49 -3.29 13.66 -15.32
C LEU A 49 -3.73 14.84 -14.45
N ASP A 50 -4.87 15.45 -14.78
CA ASP A 50 -5.52 16.43 -13.90
C ASP A 50 -6.26 15.73 -12.75
N VAL A 51 -5.50 15.17 -11.81
CA VAL A 51 -6.02 14.43 -10.66
C VAL A 51 -5.35 14.83 -9.37
N TYR A 52 -6.11 14.78 -8.27
CA TYR A 52 -5.60 14.97 -6.92
C TYR A 52 -5.18 13.63 -6.29
N PRO A 53 -3.87 13.33 -6.14
CA PRO A 53 -3.41 12.01 -5.69
C PRO A 53 -3.86 11.66 -4.28
N PHE A 54 -3.96 12.68 -3.40
CA PHE A 54 -4.38 12.50 -2.02
C PHE A 54 -5.80 11.94 -1.93
N TRP A 55 -6.75 12.54 -2.64
CA TRP A 55 -8.14 12.10 -2.62
C TRP A 55 -8.30 10.71 -3.23
N ARG A 56 -7.58 10.41 -4.32
CA ARG A 56 -7.59 9.07 -4.91
C ARG A 56 -7.03 8.00 -3.97
N ALA A 57 -6.08 8.36 -3.10
CA ALA A 57 -5.53 7.46 -2.10
C ALA A 57 -6.47 7.23 -0.91
N VAL A 58 -7.11 8.29 -0.39
CA VAL A 58 -8.11 8.18 0.67
C VAL A 58 -9.32 7.37 0.20
N PHE A 59 -9.74 7.58 -1.04
CA PHE A 59 -10.83 6.89 -1.72
C PHE A 59 -10.35 5.70 -2.56
N SER A 60 -9.28 5.02 -2.12
CA SER A 60 -8.66 3.92 -2.86
C SER A 60 -9.63 2.80 -3.25
N ILE A 61 -10.69 2.58 -2.46
CA ILE A 61 -11.75 1.60 -2.77
C ILE A 61 -12.37 1.84 -4.16
N PHE A 62 -12.55 3.09 -4.58
CA PHE A 62 -13.14 3.41 -5.89
C PHE A 62 -12.12 3.39 -7.02
N PHE A 63 -10.86 3.69 -6.70
CA PHE A 63 -9.83 3.93 -7.70
C PHE A 63 -8.80 2.81 -7.83
N VAL A 64 -8.87 1.76 -6.99
CA VAL A 64 -7.90 0.66 -6.98
C VAL A 64 -7.88 -0.11 -8.31
N HIS A 65 -9.03 -0.33 -8.94
CA HIS A 65 -9.10 -1.01 -10.24
C HIS A 65 -8.28 -0.25 -11.28
N THR A 66 -8.64 1.02 -11.52
CA THR A 66 -7.94 1.89 -12.45
C THR A 66 -6.45 2.05 -12.10
N PHE A 67 -6.13 2.13 -10.80
CA PHE A 67 -4.75 2.22 -10.34
C PHE A 67 -3.93 0.99 -10.75
N MET A 68 -4.45 -0.22 -10.47
CA MET A 68 -3.76 -1.46 -10.79
C MET A 68 -3.63 -1.67 -12.29
N ASP A 69 -4.64 -1.26 -13.07
CA ASP A 69 -4.61 -1.30 -14.54
C ASP A 69 -3.47 -0.42 -15.09
N TYR A 70 -3.39 0.85 -14.68
CA TYR A 70 -2.29 1.73 -15.11
C TYR A 70 -0.91 1.14 -14.81
N ILE A 71 -0.71 0.62 -13.59
CA ILE A 71 0.58 0.03 -13.21
C ILE A 71 0.86 -1.24 -14.02
N ASN A 72 -0.15 -2.05 -14.29
CA ASN A 72 -0.01 -3.24 -15.11
C ASN A 72 0.38 -2.89 -16.55
N ASP A 73 -0.26 -1.88 -17.15
CA ASP A 73 0.01 -1.46 -18.52
C ASP A 73 1.46 -0.98 -18.66
N ILE A 74 1.95 -0.14 -17.73
CA ILE A 74 3.35 0.30 -17.70
C ILE A 74 4.30 -0.90 -17.52
N ALA A 75 3.97 -1.82 -16.64
CA ALA A 75 4.81 -2.99 -16.39
C ALA A 75 4.90 -3.89 -17.63
N VAL A 76 3.78 -4.10 -18.33
CA VAL A 76 3.71 -4.88 -19.58
C VAL A 76 4.51 -4.21 -20.69
N GLU A 77 4.38 -2.90 -20.84
CA GLU A 77 5.17 -2.11 -21.81
C GLU A 77 6.68 -2.27 -21.56
N LYS A 78 7.08 -2.38 -20.29
CA LYS A 78 8.48 -2.62 -19.87
C LYS A 78 8.89 -4.10 -19.89
N GLY A 79 8.06 -5.02 -20.39
CA GLY A 79 8.39 -6.44 -20.57
C GLY A 79 7.96 -7.39 -19.45
N HIS A 80 7.16 -6.93 -18.48
CA HIS A 80 6.55 -7.81 -17.48
C HIS A 80 5.45 -8.67 -18.13
N PRO A 81 5.24 -9.94 -17.74
CA PRO A 81 4.17 -10.80 -18.31
C PRO A 81 2.72 -10.37 -17.98
N GLY A 82 2.52 -9.18 -17.41
CA GLY A 82 1.23 -8.72 -16.89
C GLY A 82 0.76 -9.47 -15.63
N SER A 83 -0.33 -8.98 -15.05
CA SER A 83 -1.02 -9.58 -13.91
C SER A 83 -2.53 -9.38 -14.02
N GLN A 84 -3.32 -10.26 -13.39
CA GLN A 84 -4.78 -10.13 -13.38
C GLN A 84 -5.23 -9.04 -12.38
N THR A 85 -5.22 -7.79 -12.82
CA THR A 85 -5.56 -6.61 -11.99
C THR A 85 -6.97 -6.66 -11.41
N ASN A 86 -7.96 -7.04 -12.22
CA ASN A 86 -9.38 -7.02 -11.83
C ASN A 86 -9.75 -7.96 -10.67
N GLY A 87 -9.15 -9.15 -10.61
CA GLY A 87 -9.40 -10.12 -9.53
C GLY A 87 -8.84 -9.62 -8.21
N TYR A 88 -7.61 -9.12 -8.22
CA TYR A 88 -6.95 -8.59 -7.03
C TYR A 88 -7.60 -7.30 -6.53
N ALA A 89 -7.96 -6.38 -7.44
CA ALA A 89 -8.66 -5.15 -7.09
C ALA A 89 -10.01 -5.44 -6.41
N SER A 90 -10.81 -6.35 -6.98
CA SER A 90 -12.08 -6.80 -6.39
C SER A 90 -11.86 -7.40 -5.00
N GLY A 91 -10.84 -8.25 -4.84
CA GLY A 91 -10.48 -8.84 -3.55
C GLY A 91 -10.11 -7.80 -2.50
N PHE A 92 -9.30 -6.80 -2.87
CA PHE A 92 -8.98 -5.67 -2.00
C PHE A 92 -10.25 -4.94 -1.54
N VAL A 93 -11.15 -4.59 -2.47
CA VAL A 93 -12.39 -3.87 -2.17
C VAL A 93 -13.28 -4.66 -1.23
N VAL A 94 -13.55 -5.93 -1.55
CA VAL A 94 -14.43 -6.79 -0.73
C VAL A 94 -13.87 -6.94 0.68
N VAL A 95 -12.59 -7.30 0.81
CA VAL A 95 -11.97 -7.51 2.12
C VAL A 95 -11.87 -6.20 2.91
N ALA A 96 -11.57 -5.07 2.27
CA ALA A 96 -11.54 -3.77 2.94
C ALA A 96 -12.92 -3.33 3.44
N ILE A 97 -13.99 -3.61 2.69
CA ILE A 97 -15.37 -3.32 3.10
C ILE A 97 -15.75 -4.22 4.28
N VAL A 98 -15.51 -5.54 4.17
CA VAL A 98 -15.79 -6.50 5.25
C VAL A 98 -15.02 -6.10 6.51
N GLN A 99 -13.74 -5.76 6.39
CA GLN A 99 -12.93 -5.28 7.51
C GLN A 99 -13.55 -4.06 8.21
N ARG A 100 -13.92 -3.02 7.44
CA ARG A 100 -14.53 -1.80 8.00
C ARG A 100 -15.88 -2.07 8.65
N PHE A 101 -16.67 -2.97 8.08
CA PHE A 101 -17.95 -3.38 8.64
C PHE A 101 -17.76 -4.17 9.93
N SER A 102 -16.89 -5.18 9.92
CA SER A 102 -16.53 -5.96 11.11
C SER A 102 -15.99 -5.07 12.23
N ALA A 103 -15.15 -4.08 11.93
CA ALA A 103 -14.63 -3.12 12.90
C ALA A 103 -15.72 -2.29 13.63
N ARG A 104 -16.93 -2.19 13.06
CA ARG A 104 -18.06 -1.49 13.68
C ARG A 104 -19.03 -2.40 14.42
N VAL A 105 -19.11 -3.66 14.00
CA VAL A 105 -20.07 -4.65 14.54
C VAL A 105 -19.46 -5.48 15.66
N VAL A 106 -18.16 -5.76 15.58
CA VAL A 106 -17.46 -6.61 16.55
C VAL A 106 -17.32 -5.87 17.88
N PRO A 107 -17.68 -6.51 19.02
CA PRO A 107 -17.53 -5.92 20.35
C PRO A 107 -16.08 -5.51 20.65
N MET A 108 -15.90 -4.53 21.53
CA MET A 108 -14.58 -3.96 21.85
C MET A 108 -13.56 -5.00 22.33
N GLN A 109 -14.00 -6.03 23.04
CA GLN A 109 -13.16 -7.16 23.48
C GLN A 109 -12.50 -7.95 22.34
N TYR A 110 -13.08 -7.90 21.13
CA TYR A 110 -12.58 -8.54 19.92
C TYR A 110 -12.18 -7.52 18.85
N ALA A 111 -11.92 -6.26 19.21
CA ALA A 111 -11.60 -5.18 18.27
C ALA A 111 -10.33 -5.44 17.43
N ALA A 112 -9.48 -6.38 17.84
CA ALA A 112 -8.32 -6.82 17.08
C ALA A 112 -8.66 -7.82 15.94
N LEU A 113 -9.79 -8.52 16.01
CA LEU A 113 -10.18 -9.54 15.03
C LEU A 113 -10.29 -8.98 13.59
N PRO A 114 -10.89 -7.80 13.35
CA PRO A 114 -10.92 -7.18 12.03
C PRO A 114 -9.54 -6.82 11.49
N LEU A 115 -8.51 -6.61 12.33
CA LEU A 115 -7.16 -6.32 11.85
C LEU A 115 -6.50 -7.54 11.17
N LEU A 116 -7.00 -8.75 11.41
CA LEU A 116 -6.57 -9.96 10.71
C LEU A 116 -7.07 -10.01 9.26
N LEU A 117 -8.11 -9.25 8.93
CA LEU A 117 -8.50 -9.04 7.55
C LEU A 117 -7.48 -8.08 6.94
N MET A 118 -6.53 -8.63 6.18
CA MET A 118 -5.40 -7.91 5.60
C MET A 118 -5.65 -7.59 4.11
N PRO A 119 -6.47 -6.57 3.75
CA PRO A 119 -6.79 -6.28 2.36
C PRO A 119 -5.55 -5.92 1.54
N PHE A 120 -4.51 -5.36 2.17
CA PHE A 120 -3.25 -5.00 1.51
C PHE A 120 -2.53 -6.19 0.85
N LEU A 121 -2.83 -7.44 1.23
CA LEU A 121 -2.26 -8.63 0.58
C LEU A 121 -2.63 -8.71 -0.91
N PHE A 122 -3.81 -8.21 -1.29
CA PHE A 122 -4.24 -8.15 -2.68
C PHE A 122 -3.43 -7.13 -3.50
N LEU A 123 -2.70 -6.22 -2.86
CA LEU A 123 -1.85 -5.24 -3.53
C LEU A 123 -0.43 -5.77 -3.81
N ILE A 124 -0.08 -6.96 -3.31
CA ILE A 124 1.25 -7.57 -3.50
C ILE A 124 1.68 -7.65 -4.97
N PRO A 125 0.82 -8.10 -5.92
CA PRO A 125 1.19 -8.16 -7.33
C PRO A 125 1.58 -6.78 -7.88
N THR A 126 0.82 -5.74 -7.53
CA THR A 126 1.09 -4.36 -7.96
C THR A 126 2.35 -3.79 -7.33
N VAL A 127 2.65 -4.11 -6.06
CA VAL A 127 3.94 -3.75 -5.44
C VAL A 127 5.11 -4.39 -6.20
N LYS A 128 4.97 -5.67 -6.60
CA LYS A 128 6.00 -6.34 -7.42
C LYS A 128 6.14 -5.69 -8.80
N GLN A 129 5.04 -5.30 -9.44
CA GLN A 129 5.06 -4.61 -10.73
C GLN A 129 5.74 -3.24 -10.62
N LEU A 130 5.43 -2.44 -9.60
CA LEU A 130 6.11 -1.16 -9.35
C LEU A 130 7.61 -1.34 -9.12
N ASN A 131 8.01 -2.38 -8.36
CA ASN A 131 9.43 -2.69 -8.18
C ASN A 131 10.10 -3.11 -9.49
N TYR A 132 9.41 -3.87 -10.35
CA TYR A 132 9.92 -4.26 -11.66
C TYR A 132 10.11 -3.04 -12.56
N ILE A 133 9.11 -2.15 -12.63
CA ILE A 133 9.19 -0.87 -13.35
C ILE A 133 10.43 -0.09 -12.89
N TYR A 134 10.63 -0.02 -11.57
CA TYR A 134 11.77 0.66 -10.99
C TYR A 134 13.12 0.03 -11.36
N GLU A 135 13.23 -1.29 -11.29
CA GLU A 135 14.48 -2.02 -11.60
C GLU A 135 14.88 -1.85 -13.07
N GLN A 136 13.92 -1.79 -13.99
CA GLN A 136 14.18 -1.51 -15.40
C GLN A 136 14.75 -0.09 -15.61
N ASP A 137 14.25 0.89 -14.87
CA ASP A 137 14.73 2.27 -14.99
C ASP A 137 16.05 2.51 -14.25
N HIS A 138 16.38 1.68 -13.25
CA HIS A 138 17.58 1.83 -12.40
C HIS A 138 18.34 0.51 -12.19
N PRO A 139 18.93 -0.07 -13.25
CA PRO A 139 19.58 -1.39 -13.16
C PRO A 139 20.77 -1.42 -12.20
N ASN A 140 21.41 -0.27 -11.92
CA ASN A 140 22.64 -0.18 -11.12
C ASN A 140 22.51 0.69 -9.85
N ALA A 141 21.30 1.12 -9.47
CA ALA A 141 21.14 1.97 -8.30
C ALA A 141 21.16 1.14 -7.01
N TYR A 142 22.13 1.40 -6.13
CA TYR A 142 22.10 0.90 -4.77
C TYR A 142 21.11 1.74 -3.96
N LEU A 143 20.00 1.13 -3.54
CA LEU A 143 19.00 1.81 -2.74
C LEU A 143 18.80 1.06 -1.43
N PRO A 144 18.82 1.78 -0.30
CA PRO A 144 18.43 1.18 0.94
C PRO A 144 16.97 0.73 0.82
N SER A 145 16.75 -0.56 1.07
CA SER A 145 15.42 -1.18 1.02
C SER A 145 14.45 -0.62 2.07
N PHE A 146 14.95 0.09 3.08
CA PHE A 146 14.19 0.56 4.24
C PHE A 146 14.71 1.92 4.72
N SER A 147 13.82 2.91 4.85
CA SER A 147 14.15 4.28 5.28
C SER A 147 14.09 4.39 6.80
N ALA A 148 14.89 5.29 7.37
CA ALA A 148 14.84 5.60 8.80
C ALA A 148 13.44 6.06 9.25
N ALA A 149 12.70 6.77 8.38
CA ALA A 149 11.32 7.18 8.67
C ALA A 149 10.37 5.97 8.69
N GLU A 150 10.55 5.01 7.77
CA GLU A 150 9.78 3.76 7.76
C GLU A 150 10.06 2.93 9.02
N ALA A 151 11.33 2.89 9.46
CA ALA A 151 11.72 2.24 10.72
C ALA A 151 11.04 2.87 11.93
N PHE A 152 11.03 4.20 12.00
CA PHE A 152 10.39 4.93 13.09
C PHE A 152 8.87 4.68 13.13
N ILE A 153 8.20 4.74 11.98
CA ILE A 153 6.76 4.46 11.87
C ILE A 153 6.46 3.02 12.26
N LEU A 154 7.31 2.07 11.85
CA LEU A 154 7.15 0.66 12.19
C LEU A 154 7.24 0.45 13.71
N LEU A 155 8.24 1.05 14.38
CA LEU A 155 8.39 0.98 15.83
C LEU A 155 7.20 1.58 16.57
N LEU A 156 6.70 2.74 16.12
CA LEU A 156 5.54 3.39 16.71
C LEU A 156 4.27 2.54 16.54
N GLY A 157 4.02 2.03 15.33
CA GLY A 157 2.88 1.15 15.05
C GLY A 157 2.93 -0.14 15.87
N ALA A 158 4.11 -0.75 15.98
CA ALA A 158 4.32 -1.92 16.83
C ALA A 158 4.01 -1.64 18.31
N ALA A 159 4.45 -0.50 18.84
CA ALA A 159 4.14 -0.10 20.20
C ALA A 159 2.63 0.05 20.43
N VAL A 160 1.90 0.66 19.48
CA VAL A 160 0.44 0.81 19.55
C VAL A 160 -0.27 -0.56 19.54
N VAL A 161 0.16 -1.47 18.67
CA VAL A 161 -0.41 -2.83 18.61
C VAL A 161 -0.18 -3.59 19.92
N VAL A 162 1.01 -3.49 20.50
CA VAL A 162 1.34 -4.13 21.79
C VAL A 162 0.49 -3.54 22.92
N LEU A 163 0.36 -2.21 22.99
CA LEU A 163 -0.48 -1.55 23.98
C LEU A 163 -1.96 -1.93 23.83
N GLY A 164 -2.45 -2.02 22.59
CA GLY A 164 -3.81 -2.50 22.30
C GLY A 164 -4.03 -3.94 22.76
N ALA A 165 -3.08 -4.83 22.50
CA ALA A 165 -3.15 -6.23 22.93
C ALA A 165 -3.14 -6.36 24.47
N ILE A 166 -2.30 -5.58 25.15
CA ILE A 166 -2.28 -5.52 26.62
C ILE A 166 -3.64 -5.00 27.14
N GLY A 167 -4.19 -3.95 26.53
CA GLY A 167 -5.49 -3.41 26.89
C GLY A 167 -6.62 -4.44 26.76
N THR A 168 -6.63 -5.25 25.69
CA THR A 168 -7.62 -6.32 25.54
C THR A 168 -7.47 -7.42 26.57
N LEU A 169 -6.23 -7.80 26.94
CA LEU A 169 -5.98 -8.86 27.92
C LEU A 169 -6.28 -8.40 29.36
N MET A 170 -5.97 -7.15 29.71
CA MET A 170 -6.30 -6.60 31.03
C MET A 170 -7.80 -6.28 31.17
N GLY A 171 -8.50 -6.01 30.07
CA GLY A 171 -9.94 -5.78 30.06
C GLY A 171 -10.79 -7.01 30.43
N GLU A 172 -10.22 -8.21 30.41
CA GLU A 172 -10.90 -9.46 30.83
C GLU A 172 -10.82 -9.71 32.35
N ILE A 173 -10.07 -8.91 33.12
CA ILE A 173 -9.84 -9.11 34.57
C ILE A 173 -10.83 -8.31 35.44
N HIS A 174 -11.84 -7.66 34.86
CA HIS A 174 -12.86 -6.88 35.57
C HIS A 174 -14.30 -7.24 35.21
#